data_AF-A0A7I7LGR7-F1
#
_entry.id   AF-A0A7I7LGR7-F1
#
_cell.length_a   1.000
_cell.length_b   1.000
_cell.length_c   1.000
_cell.angle_alpha   90.00
_cell.angle_beta   90.00
_cell.angle_gamma   90.00
#
_symmetry.space_group_name_H-M   'P 1'
#
loop_
_entity.id
_entity.type
_entity.pdbx_description
1 polymer ?
#
loop_
_entity_poly.entity_id
_entity_poly.type
_entity_poly.pdbx_seq_one_letter_code
_entity_poly.pdbx_strand_id
1 'polypeptide(L)'
;MKSFRVYSSAVLAACVAAIGVPLAASGTATAAASCPTAAPSSGATPEWTLNGATGSVAVTGSTETAAPVVKVSTPFSVNQTQVHTLQAGDGPVVPGTARVSVCYMGVNGRDGSVFDSSY
;
A
#
# COMPACT_ATOMS: atom_id res chain seq x y z
N MET A 1 -59.63 -15.99 57.83
CA MET A 1 -59.97 -17.22 57.08
C MET A 1 -58.99 -17.25 55.88
N LYS A 2 -57.82 -17.91 56.00
CA LYS A 2 -57.47 -19.22 55.36
C LYS A 2 -58.08 -19.34 53.96
N SER A 3 -57.40 -19.52 52.83
CA SER A 3 -56.05 -19.98 52.43
C SER A 3 -55.88 -19.54 50.95
N PHE A 4 -54.71 -19.49 50.32
CA PHE A 4 -54.03 -20.63 49.68
C PHE A 4 -52.62 -20.20 49.22
N ARG A 5 -51.65 -21.11 49.39
CA ARG A 5 -50.29 -21.02 48.82
C ARG A 5 -50.32 -21.46 47.35
N VAL A 6 -49.54 -20.81 46.50
CA VAL A 6 -49.00 -21.41 45.27
C VAL A 6 -47.53 -21.01 45.17
N TYR A 7 -46.65 -22.01 45.20
CA TYR A 7 -45.24 -21.91 44.80
C TYR A 7 -45.17 -21.99 43.28
N SER A 8 -44.36 -21.17 42.63
CA SER A 8 -43.71 -21.58 41.38
C SER A 8 -42.48 -20.74 41.10
N SER A 9 -41.31 -21.36 41.21
CA SER A 9 -40.03 -20.82 40.74
C SER A 9 -39.99 -20.97 39.22
N ALA A 10 -39.78 -19.87 38.49
CA ALA A 10 -39.52 -19.90 37.05
C ALA A 10 -38.16 -19.26 36.74
N VAL A 11 -37.41 -20.00 35.92
CA VAL A 11 -35.99 -19.93 35.62
C VAL A 11 -35.64 -18.79 34.65
N LEU A 12 -34.44 -18.23 34.85
CA LEU A 12 -33.47 -17.61 33.93
C LEU A 12 -33.85 -17.48 32.43
N ALA A 13 -33.68 -16.28 31.86
CA ALA A 13 -33.32 -16.11 30.46
C ALA A 13 -32.43 -14.86 30.29
N ALA A 14 -31.11 -15.07 30.22
CA ALA A 14 -30.16 -14.04 29.80
C ALA A 14 -30.14 -13.99 28.26
N CYS A 15 -30.66 -12.93 27.68
CA CYS A 15 -30.55 -12.68 26.24
C CYS A 15 -29.12 -12.19 25.91
N VAL A 16 -28.29 -13.07 25.36
CA VAL A 16 -27.06 -12.68 24.65
C VAL A 16 -27.48 -12.19 23.27
N ALA A 17 -27.51 -10.87 23.07
CA ALA A 17 -27.67 -10.28 21.74
C ALA A 17 -26.34 -10.45 20.99
N ALA A 18 -26.28 -11.45 20.10
CA ALA A 18 -25.15 -11.63 19.20
C ALA A 18 -25.12 -10.47 18.20
N ILE A 19 -24.18 -9.54 18.40
CA ILE A 19 -23.87 -8.50 17.41
C ILE A 19 -23.10 -9.18 16.28
N GLY A 20 -23.82 -9.63 15.25
CA GLY A 20 -23.24 -10.15 14.03
C GLY A 20 -22.62 -9.01 13.23
N VAL A 21 -21.37 -8.68 13.50
CA VAL A 21 -20.56 -7.84 12.60
C VAL A 21 -20.18 -8.72 11.40
N PRO A 22 -20.59 -8.40 10.16
CA PRO A 22 -20.12 -9.14 9.00
C PRO A 22 -18.63 -8.87 8.84
N LEU A 23 -17.81 -9.90 9.09
CA LEU A 23 -16.39 -9.89 8.77
C LEU A 23 -16.27 -9.93 7.25
N ALA A 24 -15.98 -8.79 6.62
CA ALA A 24 -15.68 -8.73 5.20
C ALA A 24 -14.50 -9.68 4.93
N ALA A 25 -14.73 -10.70 4.12
CA ALA A 25 -13.69 -11.62 3.71
C ALA A 25 -12.64 -10.83 2.91
N SER A 26 -11.40 -10.85 3.36
CA SER A 26 -10.27 -10.28 2.64
C SER A 26 -10.16 -10.97 1.28
N GLY A 27 -10.27 -10.19 0.19
CA GLY A 27 -10.04 -10.73 -1.15
C GLY A 27 -8.62 -11.29 -1.28
N THR A 28 -8.47 -12.38 -2.02
CA THR A 28 -7.14 -12.91 -2.40
C THR A 28 -6.53 -11.98 -3.44
N ALA A 29 -5.49 -11.23 -3.07
CA ALA A 29 -4.71 -10.46 -4.02
C ALA A 29 -3.88 -11.40 -4.90
N THR A 30 -3.99 -11.29 -6.22
CA THR A 30 -3.08 -11.97 -7.15
C THR A 30 -1.77 -11.19 -7.20
N ALA A 31 -0.65 -11.84 -6.89
CA ALA A 31 0.66 -11.23 -7.07
C ALA A 31 0.97 -11.08 -8.57
N ALA A 32 1.62 -9.98 -8.97
CA ALA A 32 2.23 -9.90 -10.29
C ALA A 32 3.27 -11.03 -10.43
N ALA A 33 3.14 -11.87 -11.46
CA ALA A 33 4.01 -13.04 -11.65
C ALA A 33 5.47 -12.67 -12.00
N SER A 34 5.68 -11.46 -12.53
CA SER A 34 6.99 -10.91 -12.90
C SER A 34 6.89 -9.39 -13.07
N CYS A 35 8.01 -8.68 -12.91
CA CYS A 35 8.06 -7.24 -13.18
C CYS A 35 7.97 -6.94 -14.68
N PRO A 36 7.39 -5.79 -15.08
CA PRO A 36 7.42 -5.32 -16.46
C PRO A 36 8.86 -5.13 -16.96
N THR A 37 9.15 -5.52 -18.20
CA THR A 37 10.52 -5.51 -18.76
C THR A 37 10.70 -4.55 -19.94
N ALA A 38 9.63 -3.91 -20.43
CA ALA A 38 9.79 -2.95 -21.51
C ALA A 38 10.51 -1.69 -21.01
N ALA A 39 11.30 -1.10 -21.90
CA ALA A 39 12.01 0.13 -21.60
C ALA A 39 11.02 1.25 -21.22
N PRO A 40 11.39 2.14 -20.29
CA PRO A 40 10.53 3.24 -19.89
C PRO A 40 10.26 4.23 -21.03
N SER A 41 9.11 4.90 -20.99
CA SER A 41 8.84 6.03 -21.90
C SER A 41 9.65 7.26 -21.46
N SER A 42 10.73 7.57 -22.19
CA SER A 42 11.63 8.69 -21.87
C SER A 42 11.02 10.08 -22.02
N GLY A 43 9.84 10.19 -22.66
CA GLY A 43 9.14 11.44 -22.98
C GLY A 43 7.84 11.69 -22.19
N ALA A 44 7.47 10.82 -21.24
CA ALA A 44 6.28 11.01 -20.43
C ALA A 44 6.43 12.21 -19.48
N THR A 45 5.31 12.92 -19.21
CA THR A 45 5.25 13.94 -18.17
C THR A 45 5.46 13.28 -16.80
N PRO A 46 6.31 13.83 -15.91
CA PRO A 46 6.47 13.31 -14.56
C PRO A 46 5.14 13.37 -13.80
N GLU A 47 4.81 12.30 -13.11
CA GLU A 47 3.66 12.26 -12.20
C GLU A 47 3.98 13.00 -10.90
N TRP A 48 5.24 13.01 -10.52
CA TRP A 48 5.72 13.76 -9.37
C TRP A 48 7.05 14.42 -9.66
N THR A 49 7.21 15.65 -9.17
CA THR A 49 8.50 16.33 -9.11
C THR A 49 8.76 16.78 -7.69
N LEU A 50 9.89 16.36 -7.15
CA LEU A 50 10.42 16.82 -5.87
C LEU A 50 11.50 17.85 -6.12
N ASN A 51 11.30 19.06 -5.63
CA ASN A 51 12.38 20.03 -5.48
C ASN A 51 13.13 19.73 -4.19
N GLY A 52 14.43 19.43 -4.32
CA GLY A 52 15.29 19.16 -3.17
C GLY A 52 15.71 20.43 -2.43
N ALA A 53 16.56 20.28 -1.42
CA ALA A 53 17.33 21.40 -0.89
C ALA A 53 18.27 21.96 -1.97
N THR A 54 18.77 21.07 -2.84
CA THR A 54 19.39 21.42 -4.12
C THR A 54 18.86 20.50 -5.20
N GLY A 55 18.82 20.97 -6.45
CA GLY A 55 18.38 20.16 -7.59
C GLY A 55 16.95 19.67 -7.46
N SER A 56 16.61 18.64 -8.23
CA SER A 56 15.27 18.04 -8.22
C SER A 56 15.28 16.60 -8.69
N VAL A 57 14.19 15.89 -8.42
CA VAL A 57 13.89 14.58 -8.98
C VAL A 57 12.52 14.61 -9.65
N ALA A 58 12.44 14.10 -10.86
CA ALA A 58 11.21 13.90 -11.60
C ALA A 58 10.94 12.40 -11.77
N VAL A 59 9.77 11.95 -11.35
CA VAL A 59 9.40 10.53 -11.31
C VAL A 59 8.15 10.28 -12.16
N THR A 60 8.24 9.26 -13.00
CA THR A 60 7.11 8.64 -13.71
C THR A 60 7.03 7.19 -13.27
N GLY A 61 5.86 6.75 -12.85
CA GLY A 61 5.60 5.39 -12.39
C GLY A 61 5.77 4.36 -13.50
N SER A 62 5.88 3.09 -13.11
CA SER A 62 5.81 1.97 -14.04
C SER A 62 4.40 1.87 -14.62
N THR A 63 4.29 1.29 -15.81
CA THR A 63 3.01 0.84 -16.34
C THR A 63 2.91 -0.69 -16.23
N GLU A 64 1.79 -1.25 -16.69
CA GLU A 64 1.62 -2.70 -16.82
C GLU A 64 2.71 -3.38 -17.66
N THR A 65 3.39 -2.63 -18.54
CA THR A 65 4.35 -3.18 -19.50
C THR A 65 5.73 -2.56 -19.43
N ALA A 66 5.88 -1.35 -18.89
CA ALA A 66 7.14 -0.61 -18.89
C ALA A 66 7.64 -0.27 -17.48
N ALA A 67 8.97 -0.31 -17.32
CA ALA A 67 9.67 0.10 -16.12
C ALA A 67 9.48 1.62 -15.81
N PRO A 68 9.66 2.05 -14.56
CA PRO A 68 9.55 3.46 -14.17
C PRO A 68 10.70 4.32 -14.70
N VAL A 69 10.53 5.64 -14.67
CA VAL A 69 11.59 6.62 -14.95
C VAL A 69 11.85 7.49 -13.73
N VAL A 70 13.12 7.62 -13.35
CA VAL A 70 13.57 8.63 -12.37
C VAL A 70 14.66 9.47 -13.02
N LYS A 71 14.39 10.78 -13.18
CA LYS A 71 15.36 11.75 -13.68
C LYS A 71 15.85 12.62 -12.53
N VAL A 72 17.17 12.71 -12.37
CA VAL A 72 17.81 13.50 -11.33
C VAL A 72 18.42 14.76 -11.95
N SER A 73 18.08 15.93 -11.41
CA SER A 73 18.73 17.20 -11.72
C SER A 73 19.73 17.52 -10.61
N THR A 74 21.01 17.57 -10.96
CA THR A 74 22.12 17.60 -10.00
C THR A 74 22.68 19.03 -9.82
N PRO A 75 23.32 19.33 -8.67
CA PRO A 75 23.46 18.46 -7.49
C PRO A 75 22.13 18.31 -6.74
N PHE A 76 21.72 17.07 -6.46
CA PHE A 76 20.47 16.80 -5.74
C PHE A 76 20.74 16.48 -4.27
N SER A 77 19.97 17.10 -3.39
CA SER A 77 20.00 16.82 -1.95
C SER A 77 18.63 17.06 -1.31
N VAL A 78 18.37 16.41 -0.18
CA VAL A 78 17.18 16.62 0.65
C VAL A 78 17.60 16.76 2.11
N ASN A 79 16.85 17.55 2.88
CA ASN A 79 17.10 17.68 4.32
C ASN A 79 16.60 16.47 5.10
N GLN A 80 15.64 15.72 4.54
CA GLN A 80 15.04 14.52 5.14
C GLN A 80 14.53 13.59 4.05
N THR A 81 14.41 12.31 4.37
CA THR A 81 13.82 11.28 3.49
C THR A 81 12.40 11.68 3.07
N GLN A 82 12.10 11.51 1.78
CA GLN A 82 10.78 11.76 1.21
C GLN A 82 10.13 10.44 0.82
N VAL A 83 8.82 10.34 1.06
CA VAL A 83 7.98 9.24 0.58
C VAL A 83 6.79 9.87 -0.12
N HIS A 84 6.52 9.43 -1.34
CA HIS A 84 5.40 9.90 -2.13
C HIS A 84 4.75 8.73 -2.87
N THR A 85 3.44 8.62 -2.72
CA THR A 85 2.63 7.63 -3.42
C THR A 85 2.18 8.22 -4.75
N LEU A 86 2.66 7.68 -5.87
CA LEU A 86 2.28 8.13 -7.22
C LEU A 86 0.85 7.67 -7.56
N GLN A 87 0.58 6.37 -7.37
CA GLN A 87 -0.74 5.75 -7.52
C GLN A 87 -1.08 4.98 -6.24
N ALA A 88 -2.26 5.24 -5.69
CA ALA A 88 -2.79 4.42 -4.61
C ALA A 88 -3.32 3.11 -5.19
N GLY A 89 -2.99 1.98 -4.56
CA GLY A 89 -3.64 0.71 -4.87
C GLY A 89 -4.99 0.59 -4.14
N ASP A 90 -5.92 -0.14 -4.75
CA ASP A 90 -7.28 -0.35 -4.20
C ASP A 90 -7.40 -1.60 -3.32
N GLY A 91 -6.27 -2.29 -3.06
CA GLY A 91 -6.21 -3.49 -2.24
C GLY A 91 -6.21 -3.19 -0.72
N PRO A 92 -6.43 -4.22 0.12
CA PRO A 92 -6.35 -4.07 1.57
C PRO A 92 -4.91 -3.74 2.02
N VAL A 93 -4.80 -3.10 3.18
CA VAL A 93 -3.49 -2.83 3.81
C VAL A 93 -2.78 -4.15 4.11
N VAL A 94 -1.53 -4.26 3.69
CA VAL A 94 -0.70 -5.44 3.95
C VAL A 94 -0.29 -5.49 5.44
N PRO A 95 -0.56 -6.58 6.18
CA PRO A 95 -0.19 -6.69 7.58
C PRO A 95 1.33 -6.88 7.74
N GLY A 96 1.87 -6.46 8.88
CA GLY A 96 3.32 -6.52 9.15
C GLY A 96 3.92 -7.93 9.22
N THR A 97 3.09 -8.98 9.27
CA THR A 97 3.52 -10.39 9.24
C THR A 97 3.54 -10.99 7.83
N ALA A 98 3.10 -10.25 6.82
CA ALA A 98 3.07 -10.73 5.45
C ALA A 98 4.46 -10.72 4.80
N ARG A 99 4.60 -11.55 3.76
CA ARG A 99 5.70 -11.45 2.81
C ARG A 99 5.21 -10.72 1.57
N VAL A 100 6.03 -9.83 1.04
CA VAL A 100 5.71 -9.05 -0.17
C VAL A 100 6.73 -9.32 -1.26
N SER A 101 6.24 -9.34 -2.50
CA SER A 101 7.07 -9.22 -3.70
C SER A 101 6.89 -7.81 -4.23
N VAL A 102 7.98 -7.14 -4.58
CA VAL A 102 7.95 -5.76 -5.08
C VAL A 102 8.80 -5.65 -6.33
N CYS A 103 8.31 -4.86 -7.29
CA CYS A 103 9.14 -4.37 -8.38
C CYS A 103 9.76 -3.04 -7.96
N TYR A 104 11.09 -2.93 -7.99
CA TYR A 104 11.81 -1.76 -7.51
C TYR A 104 12.94 -1.36 -8.47
N MET A 105 13.35 -0.09 -8.36
CA MET A 105 14.49 0.48 -9.06
C MET A 105 15.25 1.40 -8.11
N GLY A 106 16.57 1.22 -8.01
CA GLY A 106 17.48 2.07 -7.26
C GLY A 106 18.22 3.03 -8.18
N VAL A 107 18.07 4.34 -7.97
CA VAL A 107 18.75 5.39 -8.76
C VAL A 107 19.64 6.25 -7.88
N ASN A 108 20.87 6.49 -8.32
CA ASN A 108 21.86 7.29 -7.60
C ASN A 108 21.55 8.78 -7.74
N GLY A 109 21.23 9.44 -6.63
CA GLY A 109 20.92 10.88 -6.60
C GLY A 109 22.09 11.81 -6.97
N ARG A 110 23.32 11.30 -7.12
CA ARG A 110 24.47 12.12 -7.55
C ARG A 110 24.59 12.28 -9.06
N ASP A 111 24.16 11.29 -9.83
CA ASP A 111 24.41 11.21 -11.28
C ASP A 111 23.22 10.68 -12.10
N GLY A 112 22.16 10.20 -11.44
CA GLY A 112 20.98 9.64 -12.10
C GLY A 112 21.17 8.23 -12.66
N SER A 113 22.30 7.56 -12.38
CA SER A 113 22.51 6.18 -12.81
C SER A 113 21.64 5.20 -12.01
N VAL A 114 21.07 4.21 -12.70
CA VAL A 114 20.43 3.06 -12.04
C VAL A 114 21.53 2.17 -11.49
N PHE A 115 21.49 1.85 -10.20
CA PHE A 115 22.47 0.97 -9.55
C PHE A 115 21.91 -0.43 -9.24
N ASP A 116 20.58 -0.57 -9.21
CA ASP A 116 19.90 -1.86 -9.01
C ASP A 116 18.47 -1.81 -9.58
N SER A 117 17.95 -2.94 -10.06
CA SER A 117 16.59 -3.05 -10.62
C SER A 117 16.08 -4.48 -10.59
N SER A 118 14.80 -4.64 -10.27
CA SER A 118 14.07 -5.90 -10.51
C SER A 118 13.17 -5.87 -11.75
N TYR A 119 13.01 -4.71 -12.38
CA TYR A 119 12.38 -4.55 -13.70
C TYR A 119 13.33 -5.00 -14.81
#